data_AF-A0A7S4VYF2-F1
#
_entry.id   AF-A0A7S4VYF2-F1
#
_cell.length_a   1.000
_cell.length_b   1.000
_cell.length_c   1.000
_cell.angle_alpha   90.00
_cell.angle_beta   90.00
_cell.angle_gamma   90.00
#
_symmetry.space_group_name_H-M   'P 1'
#
loop_
_entity.id
_entity.type
_entity.pdbx_description
1 polymer ?
#
loop_
_entity_poly.entity_id
_entity_poly.type
_entity_poly.pdbx_seq_one_letter_code
_entity_poly.pdbx_strand_id
1 'polypeptide(L)'
;TMVGKKLAGDPYENPPKYGTAYEFFGGGDAGHEACEAFYSLTMVGSIDTMIANFLTSLQSLADEQSRVHCSLNLNTDTGRLSSRMPNLQNQPALEKDKYKIRKSFEASPGNNLIVEIGRAS
;
A
#
# COMPACT_ATOMS: atom_id res chain seq x y z
N THR A 1 6.64 6.98 -3.06
CA THR A 1 7.96 7.64 -3.09
C THR A 1 7.94 8.85 -2.18
N MET A 2 8.82 8.94 -1.17
CA MET A 2 8.82 10.06 -0.20
C MET A 2 8.91 11.45 -0.84
N VAL A 3 9.45 11.53 -2.05
CA VAL A 3 9.59 12.76 -2.82
C VAL A 3 8.23 13.36 -3.21
N GLY A 4 7.28 12.56 -3.72
CA GLY A 4 5.98 13.05 -4.17
C GLY A 4 5.16 13.68 -3.05
N LYS A 5 5.15 13.07 -1.86
CA LYS A 5 4.48 13.64 -0.67
C LYS A 5 5.12 14.95 -0.20
N LYS A 6 6.45 15.06 -0.28
CA LYS A 6 7.17 16.30 0.09
C LYS A 6 6.89 17.43 -0.90
N LEU A 7 6.77 17.11 -2.18
CA LEU A 7 6.44 18.09 -3.24
C LEU A 7 4.99 18.55 -3.14
N ALA A 8 4.05 17.62 -2.97
CA ALA A 8 2.62 17.89 -2.99
C ALA A 8 2.07 18.44 -1.67
N GLY A 9 2.49 17.89 -0.53
CA GLY A 9 1.78 18.06 0.73
C GLY A 9 0.40 17.37 0.70
N ASP A 10 -0.60 18.01 1.29
CA ASP A 10 -2.02 17.67 1.23
C ASP A 10 -2.85 18.91 0.82
N PRO A 11 -3.02 19.17 -0.49
CA PRO A 11 -3.71 20.36 -1.00
C PRO A 11 -5.23 20.34 -0.73
N TYR A 12 -5.80 19.18 -0.37
CA TYR A 12 -7.24 19.02 -0.11
C TYR A 12 -7.61 19.10 1.38
N GLU A 13 -6.63 19.26 2.28
CA GLU A 13 -6.90 19.50 3.70
C GLU A 13 -7.49 20.89 3.93
N ASN A 14 -8.16 21.10 5.06
CA ASN A 14 -8.71 22.41 5.44
C ASN A 14 -8.11 22.91 6.77
N PRO A 15 -7.23 23.93 6.75
CA PRO A 15 -6.71 24.64 5.58
C PRO A 15 -5.71 23.77 4.77
N PRO A 16 -5.50 24.06 3.46
CA PRO A 16 -4.57 23.29 2.63
C PRO A 16 -3.15 23.27 3.19
N LYS A 17 -2.50 22.11 3.13
CA LYS A 17 -1.10 21.94 3.58
C LYS A 17 -0.20 21.69 2.38
N TYR A 18 0.32 22.74 1.77
CA TYR A 18 1.15 22.59 0.59
C TYR A 18 2.56 22.05 0.86
N GLY A 19 3.08 21.31 -0.11
CA GLY A 19 4.47 20.86 -0.14
C GLY A 19 5.41 21.88 -0.80
N THR A 20 6.64 21.46 -1.05
CA THR A 20 7.68 22.35 -1.60
C THR A 20 7.41 22.82 -3.04
N ALA A 21 6.46 22.21 -3.75
CA ALA A 21 6.08 22.65 -5.08
C ALA A 21 5.38 24.02 -5.06
N TYR A 22 4.64 24.35 -4.01
CA TYR A 22 3.85 25.58 -3.97
C TYR A 22 4.70 26.84 -4.17
N GLU A 23 5.73 27.03 -3.34
CA GLU A 23 6.65 28.17 -3.47
C GLU A 23 7.48 28.09 -4.76
N PHE A 24 7.87 26.90 -5.19
CA PHE A 24 8.65 26.72 -6.41
C PHE A 24 7.89 27.19 -7.66
N PHE A 25 6.57 26.99 -7.70
CA PHE A 25 5.70 27.43 -8.80
C PHE A 25 5.08 28.81 -8.57
N GLY A 26 5.62 29.60 -7.63
CA GLY A 26 5.24 31.01 -7.44
C GLY A 26 4.07 31.26 -6.49
N GLY A 27 3.61 30.23 -5.77
CA GLY A 27 2.51 30.33 -4.82
C GLY A 27 1.16 30.66 -5.46
N GLY A 28 0.19 31.07 -4.64
CA GLY A 28 -1.17 31.37 -5.09
C GLY A 28 -1.81 30.19 -5.81
N ASP A 29 -2.56 30.50 -6.88
CA ASP A 29 -3.27 29.49 -7.67
C ASP A 29 -2.28 28.56 -8.40
N ALA A 30 -1.19 29.09 -8.94
CA ALA A 30 -0.17 28.30 -9.65
C ALA A 30 0.54 27.29 -8.72
N GLY A 31 0.87 27.73 -7.50
CA GLY A 31 1.43 26.86 -6.47
C GLY A 31 0.44 25.78 -6.01
N HIS A 32 -0.83 26.13 -5.86
CA HIS A 32 -1.90 25.20 -5.49
C HIS A 32 -2.08 24.12 -6.57
N GLU A 33 -2.25 24.52 -7.83
CA GLU A 33 -2.39 23.60 -8.98
C GLU A 33 -1.19 22.65 -9.10
N ALA A 34 0.03 23.16 -8.87
CA ALA A 34 1.23 22.32 -8.88
C ALA A 34 1.18 21.26 -7.77
N CYS A 35 0.80 21.63 -6.55
CA CYS A 35 0.64 20.69 -5.45
C CYS A 35 -0.46 19.65 -5.72
N GLU A 36 -1.59 20.04 -6.31
CA GLU A 36 -2.66 19.12 -6.72
C GLU A 36 -2.19 18.13 -7.80
N ALA A 37 -1.44 18.61 -8.79
CA ALA A 37 -0.89 17.76 -9.84
C ALA A 37 0.09 16.71 -9.26
N PHE A 38 1.00 17.12 -8.38
CA PHE A 38 1.93 16.18 -7.73
C PHE A 38 1.21 15.23 -6.77
N TYR A 39 0.17 15.69 -6.06
CA TYR A 39 -0.65 14.85 -5.19
C TYR A 39 -1.31 13.75 -6.03
N SER A 40 -1.99 14.15 -7.10
CA SER A 40 -2.67 13.25 -8.03
C SER A 40 -1.72 12.23 -8.64
N LEU A 41 -0.55 12.66 -9.10
CA LEU A 41 0.48 11.77 -9.63
C LEU A 41 0.98 10.75 -8.59
N THR A 42 1.20 11.20 -7.35
CA THR A 42 1.62 10.32 -6.24
C THR A 42 0.54 9.29 -5.91
N MET A 43 -0.72 9.70 -5.97
CA MET A 43 -1.87 8.83 -5.75
C MET A 43 -1.97 7.76 -6.84
N VAL A 44 -1.88 8.13 -8.12
CA VAL A 44 -1.88 7.18 -9.25
C VAL A 44 -0.76 6.16 -9.10
N GLY A 45 0.48 6.59 -8.84
CA GLY A 45 1.60 5.65 -8.66
C GLY A 45 1.42 4.70 -7.46
N SER A 46 0.74 5.13 -6.40
CA SER A 46 0.37 4.26 -5.29
C SER A 46 -0.68 3.21 -5.68
N ILE A 47 -1.60 3.55 -6.59
CA ILE A 47 -2.62 2.64 -7.11
C ILE A 47 -1.95 1.56 -7.97
N ASP A 48 -1.09 1.98 -8.92
CA ASP A 48 -0.38 1.05 -9.80
C ASP A 48 0.46 0.04 -9.00
N THR A 49 1.17 0.54 -7.99
CA THR A 49 1.94 -0.32 -7.07
C THR A 49 1.06 -1.36 -6.40
N MET A 50 -0.14 -0.98 -5.96
CA MET A 50 -1.06 -1.91 -5.30
C MET A 50 -1.64 -2.93 -6.29
N ILE A 51 -2.06 -2.48 -7.47
CA ILE A 51 -2.58 -3.38 -8.52
C ILE A 51 -1.52 -4.41 -8.87
N ALA A 52 -0.30 -3.97 -9.19
CA ALA A 52 0.77 -4.86 -9.60
C ALA A 52 1.19 -5.83 -8.49
N ASN A 53 1.47 -5.33 -7.28
CA ASN A 53 2.04 -6.15 -6.20
C ASN A 53 1.04 -7.06 -5.52
N PHE A 54 -0.24 -6.68 -5.48
CA PHE A 54 -1.25 -7.45 -4.75
C PHE A 54 -2.30 -8.04 -5.68
N LEU A 55 -3.03 -7.23 -6.43
CA LEU A 55 -4.17 -7.75 -7.21
C LEU A 55 -3.72 -8.70 -8.34
N THR A 56 -2.84 -8.23 -9.22
CA THR A 56 -2.38 -9.03 -10.36
C THR A 56 -1.46 -10.18 -9.91
N SER A 57 -0.55 -9.91 -8.98
CA SER A 57 0.40 -10.93 -8.49
C SER A 57 -0.27 -12.07 -7.71
N LEU A 58 -1.25 -11.78 -6.85
CA LEU A 58 -1.93 -12.85 -6.11
C LEU A 58 -2.80 -13.71 -7.04
N GLN A 59 -3.44 -13.09 -8.04
CA GLN A 59 -4.22 -13.81 -9.04
C GLN A 59 -3.36 -14.74 -9.89
N SER A 60 -2.18 -14.29 -10.33
CA SER A 60 -1.30 -15.10 -11.18
C SER A 60 -0.57 -16.22 -10.44
N LEU A 61 -0.45 -16.11 -9.10
CA LEU A 61 0.23 -17.08 -8.25
C LEU A 61 -0.74 -18.00 -7.48
N ALA A 62 -2.04 -17.84 -7.69
CA ALA A 62 -3.03 -18.77 -7.18
C ALA A 62 -3.00 -20.08 -7.99
N ASP A 63 -3.10 -21.20 -7.29
CA ASP A 63 -3.29 -22.50 -7.93
C ASP A 63 -4.74 -22.71 -8.42
N GLU A 64 -5.00 -23.86 -9.02
CA GLU A 64 -6.33 -24.25 -9.52
C GLU A 64 -7.40 -24.32 -8.41
N GLN A 65 -6.98 -24.44 -7.14
CA GLN A 65 -7.84 -24.46 -5.96
C GLN A 65 -7.95 -23.07 -5.31
N SER A 66 -7.53 -22.01 -6.01
CA SER A 66 -7.52 -20.62 -5.53
C SER A 66 -6.71 -20.43 -4.24
N ARG A 67 -5.64 -21.21 -4.07
CA ARG A 67 -4.70 -21.08 -2.95
C ARG A 67 -3.42 -20.42 -3.40
N VAL A 68 -2.94 -19.48 -2.60
CA VAL A 68 -1.65 -18.82 -2.81
C VAL A 68 -0.60 -19.49 -1.93
N HIS A 69 0.48 -19.95 -2.55
CA HIS A 69 1.59 -20.60 -1.86
C HIS A 69 2.78 -19.66 -1.79
N CYS A 70 3.34 -19.47 -0.59
CA CYS A 70 4.58 -18.71 -0.42
C CYS A 70 5.72 -19.62 0.04
N SER A 71 6.94 -19.21 -0.28
CA SER A 71 8.15 -19.83 0.26
C SER A 71 8.63 -19.07 1.49
N LEU A 72 8.90 -19.80 2.58
CA LEU A 72 9.46 -19.23 3.80
C LEU A 72 10.99 -19.32 3.78
N ASN A 73 11.66 -18.20 4.01
CA ASN A 73 13.08 -18.11 4.26
C ASN A 73 13.33 -18.08 5.77
N LEU A 74 14.06 -19.10 6.24
CA LEU A 74 14.42 -19.32 7.65
C LEU A 74 15.75 -18.66 8.02
N ASN A 75 16.59 -18.34 7.02
CA ASN A 75 17.91 -17.79 7.22
C ASN A 75 17.83 -16.26 7.25
N THR A 76 17.51 -15.71 8.42
CA THR A 76 17.44 -14.27 8.64
C THR A 76 18.27 -13.86 9.84
N ASP A 77 18.99 -12.74 9.74
CA ASP A 77 19.87 -12.26 10.80
C ASP A 77 19.13 -11.92 12.11
N THR A 78 17.84 -11.59 12.01
CA THR A 78 17.00 -11.21 13.16
C THR A 78 16.25 -12.37 13.81
N GLY A 79 16.36 -13.59 13.26
CA GLY A 79 15.58 -14.75 13.68
C GLY A 79 14.09 -14.72 13.28
N ARG A 80 13.61 -13.68 12.58
CA ARG A 80 12.24 -13.61 12.05
C ARG A 80 12.14 -14.26 10.68
N LEU A 81 11.17 -15.17 10.49
CA LEU A 81 10.89 -15.73 9.17
C LEU A 81 10.61 -14.62 8.13
N SER A 82 11.01 -14.84 6.88
CA SER A 82 10.61 -14.00 5.75
C SER A 82 9.87 -14.82 4.70
N SER A 83 8.93 -14.22 3.95
CA SER A 83 8.16 -14.89 2.89
C SER A 83 8.47 -14.30 1.53
N ARG A 84 8.52 -15.14 0.50
CA ARG A 84 8.74 -14.75 -0.89
C ARG A 84 7.92 -15.62 -1.85
N MET A 85 7.71 -15.08 -3.06
CA MET A 85 7.03 -15.77 -4.16
C MET A 85 5.62 -16.31 -3.79
N PRO A 86 4.64 -15.47 -3.43
CA PRO A 86 4.71 -14.03 -3.15
C PRO A 86 5.05 -13.73 -1.68
N ASN A 87 5.34 -12.47 -1.37
CA ASN A 87 5.52 -12.04 0.03
C ASN A 87 4.15 -11.85 0.69
N LEU A 88 3.76 -12.79 1.56
CA LEU A 88 2.48 -12.77 2.29
C LEU A 88 2.55 -12.06 3.65
N GLN A 89 3.72 -11.58 4.06
CA GLN A 89 3.90 -10.85 5.32
C GLN A 89 3.62 -9.35 5.18
N ASN A 90 3.84 -8.77 4.00
CA ASN A 90 3.72 -7.34 3.75
C ASN A 90 2.29 -6.90 3.34
N GLN A 91 1.26 -7.46 3.97
CA GLN A 91 -0.11 -7.01 3.72
C GLN A 91 -0.31 -5.57 4.21
N PRO A 92 -1.07 -4.73 3.47
CA PRO A 92 -1.34 -3.36 3.90
C PRO A 92 -1.93 -3.34 5.32
N ALA A 93 -1.49 -2.40 6.17
CA ALA A 93 -2.05 -2.24 7.51
C ALA A 93 -3.56 -1.93 7.44
N LEU A 94 -4.33 -2.25 8.48
CA LEU A 94 -5.79 -2.10 8.46
C LEU A 94 -6.22 -0.67 8.10
N GLU A 95 -5.57 0.36 8.65
CA GLU A 95 -5.90 1.76 8.34
C GLU A 95 -5.52 2.18 6.91
N LYS A 96 -4.64 1.41 6.27
CA LYS A 96 -4.08 1.70 4.94
C LYS A 96 -4.63 0.80 3.85
N ASP A 97 -5.45 -0.19 4.20
CA ASP A 97 -6.07 -1.15 3.26
C ASP A 97 -7.30 -0.54 2.56
N LYS A 98 -7.07 0.55 1.82
CA LYS A 98 -8.12 1.33 1.14
C LYS A 98 -9.01 0.49 0.23
N TYR A 99 -8.44 -0.58 -0.34
CA TYR A 99 -9.10 -1.44 -1.32
C TYR A 99 -9.51 -2.80 -0.74
N LYS A 100 -9.39 -2.97 0.58
CA LYS A 100 -9.83 -4.17 1.30
C LYS A 100 -9.15 -5.44 0.78
N ILE A 101 -7.88 -5.35 0.40
CA ILE A 101 -7.05 -6.47 -0.08
C ILE A 101 -7.05 -7.60 0.95
N ARG A 102 -7.06 -7.31 2.25
CA ARG A 102 -7.12 -8.35 3.29
C ARG A 102 -8.36 -9.23 3.20
N LYS A 103 -9.47 -8.73 2.62
CA LYS A 103 -10.70 -9.52 2.45
C LYS A 103 -10.56 -10.61 1.39
N SER A 104 -9.56 -10.57 0.51
CA SER A 104 -9.35 -11.64 -0.46
C SER A 104 -8.69 -12.88 0.16
N PHE A 105 -8.19 -12.79 1.40
CA PHE A 105 -7.65 -13.93 2.14
C PHE A 105 -8.76 -14.54 2.99
N GLU A 106 -9.35 -15.62 2.50
CA GLU A 106 -10.45 -16.33 3.14
C GLU A 106 -10.10 -17.78 3.48
N ALA A 107 -10.80 -18.32 4.49
CA ALA A 107 -10.72 -19.74 4.81
C ALA A 107 -11.56 -20.54 3.80
N SER A 108 -11.16 -21.78 3.54
CA SER A 108 -11.96 -22.71 2.73
C SER A 108 -13.34 -22.94 3.35
N PRO A 109 -14.38 -23.27 2.55
CA PRO A 109 -15.74 -23.50 3.05
C PRO A 109 -15.78 -24.43 4.26
N GLY A 110 -16.57 -24.06 5.27
CA GLY A 110 -16.68 -24.79 6.54
C GLY A 110 -15.55 -24.54 7.55
N ASN A 111 -14.57 -23.68 7.23
CA ASN A 111 -13.49 -23.31 8.14
C ASN A 111 -13.54 -21.83 8.52
N ASN A 112 -12.82 -21.46 9.58
CA ASN A 112 -12.67 -20.08 10.01
C ASN A 112 -11.19 -19.68 9.98
N LEU A 113 -10.91 -18.46 9.52
CA LEU A 113 -9.60 -17.84 9.64
C LEU A 113 -9.50 -17.13 10.99
N ILE A 114 -8.57 -17.57 11.85
CA ILE A 114 -8.32 -16.92 13.14
C ILE A 114 -7.26 -15.84 12.93
N VAL A 115 -7.60 -14.59 13.22
CA VAL A 115 -6.71 -13.44 13.08
C VAL A 115 -6.38 -12.88 14.46
N GLU A 116 -5.10 -12.92 14.83
CA GLU A 116 -4.62 -12.23 16.02
C GLU A 116 -4.35 -10.77 15.69
N ILE A 117 -5.07 -9.86 16.36
CA ILE A 117 -4.81 -8.42 16.29
C ILE A 117 -3.88 -8.10 17.46
N GLY A 118 -2.58 -8.00 17.18
CA GLY A 118 -1.62 -7.53 18.17
C GLY A 118 -2.02 -6.15 18.66
N ARG A 119 -2.27 -6.00 19.97
CA ARG A 119 -2.35 -4.67 20.58
C ARG A 119 -0.96 -4.07 20.51
N ALA A 120 -0.80 -3.00 19.73
CA ALA A 120 0.38 -2.17 19.84
C ALA A 120 0.39 -1.56 21.24
N SER A 121 1.32 -2.03 22.08
CA SER A 121 1.69 -1.41 23.36
C SER A 121 2.59 -0.20 23.12
#